data_AF-A0A7Y0SDK9-F1
#
_entry.id   AF-A0A7Y0SDK9-F1
#
_cell.length_a   1.000
_cell.length_b   1.000
_cell.length_c   1.000
_cell.angle_alpha   90.00
_cell.angle_beta   90.00
_cell.angle_gamma   90.00
#
_symmetry.space_group_name_H-M   'P 1'
#
loop_
_entity.id
_entity.type
_entity.pdbx_description
1 polymer ?
#
loop_
_entity_poly.entity_id
_entity_poly.type
_entity_poly.pdbx_seq_one_letter_code
_entity_poly.pdbx_strand_id
1 'polypeptide(L)'
;GTDLKKPFDVKEVIARIVDDSQFDEFKALFGETLVCGFAHIHGMPIGIVANNGILFSESAQKGAHFIELCAQRKIPLLFLQNITGFMVGQKY
;
A
#
# COMPACT_ATOMS: atom_id res chain seq x y z
N GLY A 1 -0.82 19.42 11.24
CA GLY A 1 -1.33 18.47 10.24
C GLY A 1 -2.75 18.83 9.85
N THR A 2 -2.94 19.98 9.22
CA THR A 2 -4.26 20.50 8.80
C THR A 2 -4.37 20.70 7.29
N ASP A 3 -3.27 20.54 6.56
CA ASP A 3 -3.23 20.67 5.09
C ASP A 3 -3.22 19.29 4.43
N LEU A 4 -4.37 18.89 3.88
CA LEU A 4 -4.57 17.63 3.16
C LEU A 4 -3.85 17.58 1.80
N LYS A 5 -3.34 18.71 1.30
CA LYS A 5 -2.61 18.79 0.03
C LYS A 5 -1.14 18.43 0.20
N LYS A 6 -0.62 18.47 1.42
CA LYS A 6 0.78 18.15 1.68
C LYS A 6 0.97 16.63 1.55
N PRO A 7 1.79 16.14 0.59
CA PRO A 7 2.10 14.73 0.52
C PRO A 7 2.84 14.31 1.78
N PHE A 8 2.58 13.09 2.22
CA PHE A 8 3.30 12.43 3.29
C PHE A 8 3.58 10.99 2.86
N ASP A 9 4.65 10.40 3.40
CA ASP A 9 4.97 9.01 3.15
C ASP A 9 4.03 8.11 3.96
N VAL A 10 3.24 7.29 3.28
CA VAL A 10 2.33 6.36 3.94
C VAL A 10 3.05 5.32 4.80
N LYS A 11 4.34 5.07 4.57
CA LYS A 11 5.17 4.18 5.40
C LYS A 11 5.31 4.70 6.83
N GLU A 12 5.30 6.01 7.03
CA GLU A 12 5.30 6.61 8.37
C GLU A 12 4.02 6.26 9.14
N VAL A 13 2.88 6.17 8.44
CA VAL A 13 1.63 5.72 9.05
C VAL A 13 1.71 4.23 9.37
N ILE A 14 2.16 3.42 8.41
CA ILE A 14 2.32 1.96 8.57
C ILE A 14 3.20 1.63 9.78
N ALA A 15 4.38 2.25 9.88
CA ALA A 15 5.33 2.01 10.98
C ALA A 15 4.75 2.29 12.38
N ARG A 16 3.69 3.11 12.48
CA ARG A 16 3.05 3.47 13.76
C ARG A 16 1.84 2.61 14.11
N ILE A 17 1.28 1.89 13.14
CA ILE A 17 0.09 1.05 13.36
C ILE A 17 0.42 -0.44 13.47
N VAL A 18 1.53 -0.89 12.88
CA VAL A 18 1.94 -2.30 12.90
C VAL A 18 2.78 -2.61 14.12
N ASP A 19 2.69 -3.85 14.56
CA ASP A 19 3.47 -4.37 15.69
C ASP A 19 4.98 -4.20 15.40
N ASP A 20 5.71 -3.73 16.40
CA ASP A 20 7.17 -3.52 16.37
C ASP A 20 7.69 -2.65 15.20
N SER A 21 6.81 -1.86 14.56
CA SER A 21 7.13 -1.14 13.32
C SER A 21 7.66 -2.05 12.19
N GLN A 22 7.40 -3.35 12.25
CA GLN A 22 7.87 -4.33 11.27
C GLN A 22 6.93 -4.41 10.07
N PHE A 23 7.49 -4.17 8.88
CA PHE A 23 6.78 -4.21 7.62
C PHE A 23 7.63 -4.86 6.54
N ASP A 24 7.15 -5.95 5.96
CA ASP A 24 7.80 -6.64 4.84
C ASP A 24 7.17 -6.18 3.53
N GLU A 25 7.86 -5.28 2.83
CA GLU A 25 7.34 -4.61 1.65
C GLU A 25 7.40 -5.51 0.41
N PHE A 26 6.23 -5.81 -0.14
CA PHE A 26 6.09 -6.55 -1.38
C PHE A 26 6.41 -5.66 -2.58
N LYS A 27 7.35 -6.09 -3.43
CA LYS A 27 7.74 -5.39 -4.65
C LYS A 27 8.04 -3.89 -4.40
N ALA A 28 8.93 -3.61 -3.45
CA ALA A 28 9.27 -2.23 -3.04
C ALA A 28 9.72 -1.32 -4.19
N LEU A 29 10.35 -1.89 -5.23
CA LEU A 29 10.91 -1.16 -6.37
C LEU A 29 10.03 -1.19 -7.64
N PHE A 30 8.76 -1.59 -7.53
CA PHE A 30 7.83 -1.66 -8.67
C PHE A 30 6.49 -1.05 -8.26
N GLY A 31 5.95 -0.14 -9.09
CA GLY A 31 4.68 0.53 -8.77
C GLY A 31 4.72 1.25 -7.42
N GLU A 32 5.77 2.05 -7.17
CA GLU A 32 6.10 2.65 -5.86
C GLU A 32 5.01 3.57 -5.29
N THR A 33 4.10 4.07 -6.14
CA THR A 33 2.94 4.87 -5.70
C THR A 33 1.85 4.05 -5.00
N LEU A 34 1.96 2.72 -5.02
CA LEU A 34 1.17 1.81 -4.20
C LEU A 34 2.12 0.97 -3.34
N VAL A 35 2.07 1.21 -2.04
CA VAL A 35 2.79 0.43 -1.03
C VAL A 35 1.95 -0.81 -0.71
N CYS A 36 2.55 -1.99 -0.86
CA CYS A 36 1.95 -3.27 -0.50
C CYS A 36 2.93 -4.01 0.39
N GLY A 37 2.45 -4.75 1.38
CA GLY A 37 3.35 -5.55 2.22
C GLY A 37 2.65 -6.23 3.38
N PHE A 38 3.40 -7.11 4.03
CA PHE A 38 2.91 -7.91 5.15
C PHE A 38 3.32 -7.29 6.48
N ALA A 39 2.45 -7.39 7.48
CA ALA A 39 2.71 -6.94 8.84
C ALA A 39 1.86 -7.73 9.84
N HIS A 40 1.99 -7.38 11.12
CA HIS A 40 1.08 -7.83 12.17
C HIS A 40 0.43 -6.62 12.86
N ILE A 41 -0.83 -6.78 13.26
CA ILE A 41 -1.52 -5.86 14.19
C ILE A 41 -2.11 -6.72 15.30
N HIS A 42 -1.71 -6.47 16.55
CA HIS A 42 -2.14 -7.28 17.70
C HIS A 42 -1.89 -8.79 17.50
N GLY A 43 -0.77 -9.15 16.86
CA GLY A 43 -0.41 -10.52 16.53
C GLY A 43 -1.18 -11.14 15.36
N MET A 44 -2.13 -10.42 14.75
CA MET A 44 -2.86 -10.88 13.57
C MET A 44 -2.07 -10.55 12.30
N PRO A 45 -1.76 -11.54 11.43
CA PRO A 45 -1.10 -11.25 10.16
C PRO A 45 -2.05 -10.45 9.27
N ILE A 46 -1.54 -9.39 8.66
CA ILE A 46 -2.31 -8.55 7.73
C ILE A 46 -1.52 -8.27 6.45
N GLY A 47 -2.25 -8.06 5.35
CA GLY A 47 -1.73 -7.52 4.11
C GLY A 47 -2.16 -6.06 3.96
N ILE A 48 -1.22 -5.14 3.92
CA ILE A 48 -1.49 -3.70 3.77
C ILE A 48 -1.45 -3.34 2.29
N VAL A 49 -2.44 -2.57 1.84
CA VAL A 49 -2.47 -1.91 0.53
C VAL A 49 -2.68 -0.43 0.75
N ALA A 50 -1.68 0.39 0.44
CA ALA A 50 -1.63 1.79 0.85
C ALA A 50 -1.22 2.71 -0.30
N ASN A 51 -1.96 3.80 -0.50
CA ASN A 51 -1.65 4.77 -1.54
C ASN A 51 -0.60 5.77 -1.07
N ASN A 52 0.44 5.96 -1.88
CA ASN A 52 1.49 6.96 -1.67
C ASN A 52 1.57 7.98 -2.81
N GLY A 53 0.46 8.13 -3.56
CA GLY A 53 0.37 9.00 -4.73
C GLY A 53 -0.63 8.51 -5.78
N ILE A 54 -0.46 9.00 -7.01
CA ILE A 54 -1.29 8.66 -8.17
C ILE A 54 -1.05 7.20 -8.59
N LEU A 55 -2.13 6.49 -8.93
CA LEU A 55 -2.02 5.10 -9.40
C LEU A 55 -1.65 5.03 -10.89
N PHE A 56 -0.61 4.25 -11.18
CA PHE A 56 -0.18 3.86 -12.52
C PHE A 56 -0.59 2.40 -12.83
N SER A 57 -0.46 1.98 -14.09
CA SER A 57 -0.76 0.61 -14.50
C SER A 57 0.05 -0.43 -13.73
N GLU A 58 1.33 -0.12 -13.50
CA GLU A 58 2.29 -0.93 -12.77
C GLU A 58 1.85 -1.07 -11.29
N SER A 59 1.37 0.01 -10.68
CA SER A 59 0.81 0.03 -9.32
C SER A 59 -0.44 -0.86 -9.23
N ALA A 60 -1.31 -0.84 -10.24
CA ALA A 60 -2.50 -1.70 -10.28
C ALA A 60 -2.14 -3.18 -10.41
N GLN A 61 -1.17 -3.52 -11.28
CA GLN A 61 -0.67 -4.89 -11.41
C GLN A 61 -0.03 -5.42 -10.11
N LYS A 62 0.72 -4.56 -9.41
CA LYS A 62 1.27 -4.88 -8.09
C LYS A 62 0.16 -5.18 -7.08
N GLY A 63 -0.83 -4.31 -6.99
CA GLY A 63 -1.96 -4.45 -6.06
C GLY A 63 -2.76 -5.73 -6.31
N ALA A 64 -3.09 -6.02 -7.56
CA ALA A 64 -3.81 -7.24 -7.94
C ALA A 64 -3.06 -8.51 -7.51
N HIS A 65 -1.77 -8.61 -7.87
CA HIS A 65 -0.96 -9.77 -7.49
C HIS A 65 -0.82 -9.89 -5.96
N PHE A 66 -0.66 -8.79 -5.25
CA PHE A 66 -0.57 -8.82 -3.79
C PHE A 66 -1.87 -9.31 -3.12
N ILE A 67 -3.03 -8.86 -3.63
CA ILE A 67 -4.36 -9.28 -3.16
C ILE A 67 -4.55 -10.78 -3.39
N GLU A 68 -4.17 -11.30 -4.57
CA GLU A 68 -4.22 -12.73 -4.88
C GLU A 68 -3.37 -13.55 -3.90
N LEU A 69 -2.16 -13.07 -3.59
CA LEU A 69 -1.26 -13.73 -2.64
C LEU A 69 -1.86 -13.75 -1.22
N CYS A 70 -2.48 -12.65 -0.77
CA CYS A 70 -3.16 -12.58 0.52
C CYS A 70 -4.36 -13.53 0.57
N ALA A 71 -5.16 -13.58 -0.50
CA ALA A 71 -6.31 -14.47 -0.60
C ALA A 71 -5.89 -15.95 -0.50
N GLN A 72 -4.83 -16.36 -1.20
CA GLN A 72 -4.30 -17.72 -1.13
C GLN A 72 -3.81 -18.09 0.28
N ARG A 73 -3.20 -17.13 0.98
CA ARG A 73 -2.66 -17.31 2.34
C ARG A 73 -3.70 -17.09 3.45
N LYS A 74 -4.94 -16.72 3.10
CA LYS A 74 -6.00 -16.33 4.04
C LYS A 74 -5.59 -15.18 4.98
N ILE A 75 -4.83 -14.23 4.45
CA ILE A 75 -4.39 -13.04 5.16
C ILE A 75 -5.43 -11.92 4.96
N PRO A 76 -5.99 -11.32 6.02
CA PRO A 76 -6.91 -10.18 5.90
C PRO A 76 -6.21 -8.97 5.29
N LEU A 77 -6.96 -8.18 4.52
CA LEU A 77 -6.46 -6.99 3.85
C LEU A 77 -6.85 -5.72 4.59
N LEU A 78 -5.89 -4.82 4.78
CA LEU A 78 -6.08 -3.45 5.28
C LEU A 78 -5.79 -2.46 4.15
N PHE A 79 -6.79 -1.67 3.77
CA PHE A 79 -6.65 -0.63 2.75
C PHE A 79 -6.47 0.75 3.41
N LEU A 80 -5.29 1.36 3.23
CA LEU A 80 -5.01 2.74 3.66
C LEU A 80 -5.21 3.68 2.47
N GLN A 81 -6.42 4.23 2.36
CA GLN A 81 -6.81 5.04 1.21
C GLN A 81 -6.38 6.51 1.39
N ASN A 82 -5.47 6.94 0.53
CA ASN A 82 -5.04 8.33 0.39
C ASN A 82 -4.98 8.68 -1.11
N ILE A 83 -6.12 8.59 -1.80
CA ILE A 83 -6.18 8.69 -3.26
C ILE A 83 -6.54 10.09 -3.75
N THR A 84 -5.85 10.53 -4.79
CA THR A 84 -6.26 11.63 -5.68
C THR A 84 -6.81 11.12 -7.02
N GLY A 85 -6.63 9.82 -7.34
CA GLY A 85 -7.14 9.15 -8.56
C GLY A 85 -6.08 8.32 -9.30
N PHE A 86 -6.42 7.91 -10.52
CA PHE A 86 -5.50 7.24 -11.47
C PHE A 86 -4.86 8.25 -12.41
N MET A 87 -3.68 7.92 -12.95
CA MET A 87 -3.06 8.73 -13.99
C MET A 87 -3.91 8.70 -15.28
N VAL A 88 -4.20 9.88 -15.84
CA VAL A 88 -4.92 10.05 -17.10
C VAL A 88 -3.99 10.67 -18.15
N GLY A 89 -3.95 10.11 -19.36
CA GLY A 89 -3.15 10.59 -20.49
C GLY A 89 -2.73 9.44 -21.41
N GLN A 90 -2.58 9.71 -22.72
CA GLN A 90 -2.05 8.69 -23.64
C GLN A 90 -0.58 8.40 -23.27
N LYS A 91 -0.26 7.12 -23.02
CA LYS A 91 1.13 6.62 -23.10
C LYS A 91 1.57 6.82 -24.55
N TYR A 92 2.43 7.80 -24.82
CA TYR A 92 3.16 7.89 -26.09
C TYR A 92 4.19 6.77 -26.17
#